data_AF-A0A6N8WY83-F1
#
_entry.id   AF-A0A6N8WY83-F1
#
_cell.length_a   1.000
_cell.length_b   1.000
_cell.length_c   1.000
_cell.angle_alpha   90.00
_cell.angle_beta   90.00
_cell.angle_gamma   90.00
#
_symmetry.space_group_name_H-M   'P 1'
#
loop_
_entity.id
_entity.type
_entity.pdbx_description
1 polymer ?
#
loop_
_entity_poly.entity_id
_entity_poly.type
_entity_poly.pdbx_seq_one_letter_code
_entity_poly.pdbx_strand_id
1 'polypeptide(L)'
;MILGPRGDRTMRARTWTGSLVGLVVLVVACGPPPPHDTRTVVETLASDDYEGRLTGSTGEQMAAHYLIGQLQSVGAEPLPGHNAYRHEFPFNAGIEDTGTTIALADAEGASVELPAPAAEGMRSVRGLAFSETAAVEAPLVFAGYGLSVPEAADGFSYDSYATLDVEGKIAVVLRYFPEESEGDVRGELSRVAGLRNKAFVARERGAVGLIVVTGPTSPNAGELAPLTFDNAMGEAGLVAATVDGALGAGIIESAGRSLAEVQAELDTANPHIAGFDLPLTASLDVRLERQPGTGHNVIGWLPPTNDAEVDKPYLLLGAHYDHLGRGRGGDSLARDDEVGEIHNGADDNASGTAAVLAIGERLADVERDRGVILAFWSGEELGLLGSDDFVERPPVPTEDIAAYLNFDMVGRLRENTVNVQAVGSSSIWTDLVEELNEPVGLTLSFVADPYLPTDVRSLNDAGVPSLNFFTGSHEEYHRPSDDADTLNYEGIAKIVDLASAVTANLALRPEPPDFVEVEREEQQGGTAMMRIYTGTIPDYTQETDGLALSGVVAGGPAAEAGLEGGDVIVSLAGREVGDIYDYMFALDLLRVGQPSEVIVDRDGERITLELIPRARE
;
A
#
# COMPACT_ATOMS: atom_id res chain seq x y z
N MET A 1 31.94 87.07 -54.59
CA MET A 1 32.84 87.58 -53.53
C MET A 1 32.19 88.80 -52.90
N ILE A 2 31.34 88.61 -51.88
CA ILE A 2 30.57 89.69 -51.22
C ILE A 2 30.50 89.38 -49.72
N LEU A 3 31.01 90.33 -48.92
CA LEU A 3 30.70 90.75 -47.53
C LEU A 3 30.32 89.71 -46.43
N GLY A 4 30.86 89.95 -45.22
CA GLY A 4 30.41 89.35 -43.94
C GLY A 4 29.28 90.15 -43.26
N PRO A 5 29.20 90.24 -41.90
CA PRO A 5 30.34 90.37 -40.98
C PRO A 5 30.29 89.43 -39.75
N ARG A 6 30.98 89.80 -38.66
CA ARG A 6 31.18 89.02 -37.42
C ARG A 6 29.97 89.11 -36.48
N GLY A 7 29.70 88.00 -35.78
CA GLY A 7 28.59 87.89 -34.82
C GLY A 7 28.81 88.51 -33.44
N ASP A 8 27.89 88.18 -32.54
CA ASP A 8 28.00 88.40 -31.08
C ASP A 8 27.54 87.14 -30.32
N ARG A 9 27.87 87.03 -29.03
CA ARG A 9 27.66 85.85 -28.18
C ARG A 9 26.42 86.01 -27.30
N THR A 10 25.50 85.04 -27.37
CA THR A 10 24.63 84.72 -26.23
C THR A 10 24.63 83.22 -25.96
N MET A 11 24.96 82.82 -24.74
CA MET A 11 24.76 81.44 -24.28
C MET A 11 23.27 81.20 -24.06
N ARG A 12 22.71 80.16 -24.68
CA ARG A 12 21.52 79.48 -24.17
C ARG A 12 21.80 77.98 -24.20
N ALA A 13 21.64 77.32 -23.06
CA ALA A 13 21.87 75.89 -22.94
C ALA A 13 20.85 75.11 -23.80
N ARG A 14 21.32 74.07 -24.50
CA ARG A 14 20.42 73.08 -25.12
C ARG A 14 19.89 72.18 -24.02
N THR A 15 18.58 72.14 -23.87
CA THR A 15 17.88 71.18 -23.02
C THR A 15 18.11 69.75 -23.52
N TRP A 16 18.73 68.91 -22.70
CA TRP A 16 18.57 67.47 -22.80
C TRP A 16 17.35 67.07 -21.98
N THR A 17 16.31 66.55 -22.63
CA THR A 17 15.13 65.99 -21.96
C THR A 17 15.41 64.56 -21.52
N GLY A 18 16.13 64.42 -20.40
CA GLY A 18 16.21 63.16 -19.67
C GLY A 18 15.00 63.02 -18.74
N SER A 19 14.10 62.08 -19.03
CA SER A 19 12.95 61.79 -18.16
C SER A 19 13.41 61.04 -16.92
N LEU A 20 13.57 61.74 -15.79
CA LEU A 20 13.60 61.07 -14.48
C LEU A 20 12.19 60.58 -14.13
N VAL A 21 11.95 59.29 -14.31
CA VAL A 21 10.81 58.62 -13.67
C VAL A 21 11.18 58.44 -12.20
N GLY A 22 10.50 59.16 -11.31
CA GLY A 22 10.68 59.01 -9.87
C GLY A 22 10.02 57.73 -9.38
N LEU A 23 10.83 56.73 -9.02
CA LEU A 23 10.34 55.48 -8.43
C LEU A 23 9.81 55.76 -7.01
N VAL A 24 8.49 55.87 -6.88
CA VAL A 24 7.82 55.92 -5.57
C VAL A 24 7.66 54.50 -5.07
N VAL A 25 8.65 54.02 -4.31
CA VAL A 25 8.54 52.74 -3.59
C VAL A 25 7.58 52.92 -2.43
N LEU A 26 6.34 52.45 -2.58
CA LEU A 26 5.40 52.32 -1.48
C LEU A 26 5.76 51.04 -0.71
N VAL A 27 6.52 51.17 0.38
CA VAL A 27 6.80 50.03 1.26
C VAL A 27 5.54 49.74 2.09
N VAL A 28 4.70 48.85 1.59
CA VAL A 28 3.63 48.22 2.37
C VAL A 28 4.28 47.17 3.26
N ALA A 29 4.67 47.56 4.47
CA ALA A 29 5.30 46.69 5.44
C ALA A 29 4.26 45.86 6.22
N CYS A 30 3.56 44.98 5.51
CA CYS A 30 3.21 43.66 6.03
C CYS A 30 4.05 42.68 5.23
N GLY A 31 4.92 41.92 5.90
CA GLY A 31 5.46 40.70 5.29
C GLY A 31 4.37 39.64 5.20
N PRO A 32 4.60 38.54 4.47
CA PRO A 32 3.84 37.31 4.68
C PRO A 32 3.94 36.88 6.16
N PRO A 33 3.09 35.94 6.62
CA PRO A 33 3.35 35.22 7.87
C PRO A 33 4.79 34.66 7.88
N PRO A 34 5.39 34.44 9.07
CA PRO A 34 6.55 33.56 9.15
C PRO A 34 6.13 32.19 8.59
N PRO A 35 6.92 31.56 7.71
CA PRO A 35 6.50 30.34 7.04
C PRO A 35 6.13 29.26 8.05
N HIS A 36 5.19 28.38 7.68
CA HIS A 36 4.78 27.22 8.47
C HIS A 36 6.01 26.51 9.02
N ASP A 37 6.20 26.64 10.33
CA ASP A 37 7.33 26.01 11.01
C ASP A 37 7.07 24.51 11.03
N THR A 38 7.74 23.80 10.12
CA THR A 38 7.59 22.35 9.95
C THR A 38 7.93 21.62 11.24
N ARG A 39 8.79 22.19 12.09
CA ARG A 39 9.01 21.74 13.47
C ARG A 39 7.75 21.84 14.32
N THR A 40 7.12 23.01 14.44
CA THR A 40 5.84 23.15 15.16
C THR A 40 4.75 22.19 14.65
N VAL A 41 4.69 21.90 13.35
CA VAL A 41 3.75 20.91 12.79
C VAL A 41 4.08 19.49 13.25
N VAL A 42 5.34 19.05 13.09
CA VAL A 42 5.79 17.71 13.51
C VAL A 42 5.67 17.55 15.03
N GLU A 43 6.17 18.49 15.82
CA GLU A 43 6.07 18.51 17.30
C GLU A 43 4.61 18.51 17.80
N THR A 44 3.65 18.93 16.96
CA THR A 44 2.23 18.78 17.28
C THR A 44 1.73 17.37 16.94
N LEU A 45 1.86 16.94 15.68
CA LEU A 45 1.26 15.68 15.18
C LEU A 45 1.92 14.43 15.78
N ALA A 46 3.24 14.44 15.94
CA ALA A 46 4.05 13.38 16.50
C ALA A 46 4.29 13.61 18.00
N SER A 47 3.21 13.81 18.75
CA SER A 47 3.21 13.90 20.21
C SER A 47 2.22 12.93 20.83
N ASP A 48 2.54 12.45 22.03
CA ASP A 48 1.74 11.48 22.80
C ASP A 48 0.24 11.83 22.91
N ASP A 49 -0.09 13.13 22.92
CA ASP A 49 -1.48 13.64 22.95
C ASP A 49 -2.32 13.18 21.73
N TYR A 50 -1.68 12.79 20.62
CA TYR A 50 -2.32 12.24 19.42
C TYR A 50 -2.26 10.71 19.35
N GLU A 51 -1.80 10.03 20.40
CA GLU A 51 -1.81 8.56 20.58
C GLU A 51 -1.31 7.74 19.36
N GLY A 52 -0.40 8.31 18.56
CA GLY A 52 0.17 7.70 17.36
C GLY A 52 -0.77 7.59 16.16
N ARG A 53 -1.85 8.38 16.13
CA ARG A 53 -2.69 8.65 14.93
C ARG A 53 -3.25 7.43 14.16
N LEU A 54 -3.49 6.29 14.80
CA LEU A 54 -4.08 5.11 14.12
C LEU A 54 -5.40 5.44 13.42
N THR A 55 -5.60 4.93 12.21
CA THR A 55 -6.78 5.24 11.39
C THR A 55 -8.10 5.01 12.12
N GLY A 56 -8.99 6.01 12.03
CA GLY A 56 -10.26 6.10 12.76
C GLY A 56 -10.16 6.45 14.25
N SER A 57 -8.98 6.51 14.86
CA SER A 57 -8.80 6.75 16.31
C SER A 57 -9.10 8.18 16.75
N THR A 58 -9.22 8.41 18.07
CA THR A 58 -9.29 9.75 18.67
C THR A 58 -8.12 10.64 18.24
N GLY A 59 -6.92 10.05 18.16
CA GLY A 59 -5.68 10.73 17.78
C GLY A 59 -5.67 11.18 16.32
N GLU A 60 -6.07 10.30 15.41
CA GLU A 60 -6.28 10.65 13.99
C GLU A 60 -7.37 11.73 13.86
N GLN A 61 -8.50 11.59 14.55
CA GLN A 61 -9.58 12.58 14.51
C GLN A 61 -9.13 13.97 15.01
N MET A 62 -8.21 14.02 15.98
CA MET A 62 -7.54 15.24 16.44
C MET A 62 -6.57 15.78 15.40
N ALA A 63 -5.72 14.93 14.80
CA ALA A 63 -4.80 15.33 13.72
C ALA A 63 -5.57 15.94 12.54
N ALA A 64 -6.64 15.27 12.10
CA ALA A 64 -7.54 15.77 11.08
C ALA A 64 -8.17 17.14 11.44
N HIS A 65 -8.53 17.36 12.71
CA HIS A 65 -9.04 18.68 13.13
C HIS A 65 -7.94 19.77 13.08
N TYR A 66 -6.71 19.44 13.49
CA TYR A 66 -5.56 20.33 13.40
C TYR A 66 -5.23 20.68 11.93
N LEU A 67 -5.17 19.69 11.04
CA LEU A 67 -4.87 19.86 9.61
C LEU A 67 -5.92 20.72 8.89
N ILE A 68 -7.21 20.55 9.20
CA ILE A 68 -8.28 21.44 8.72
C ILE A 68 -8.04 22.89 9.16
N GLY A 69 -7.51 23.11 10.37
CA GLY A 69 -7.08 24.42 10.85
C GLY A 69 -5.87 24.99 10.08
N GLN A 70 -4.89 24.14 9.74
CA GLN A 70 -3.71 24.55 8.95
C GLN A 70 -4.08 24.90 7.50
N LEU A 71 -4.95 24.10 6.86
CA LEU A 71 -5.51 24.37 5.54
C LEU A 71 -6.24 25.73 5.50
N GLN A 72 -7.05 26.02 6.53
CA GLN A 72 -7.75 27.30 6.66
C GLN A 72 -6.79 28.49 6.89
N SER A 73 -5.63 28.30 7.53
CA SER A 73 -4.64 29.39 7.69
C SER A 73 -3.85 29.70 6.42
N VAL A 74 -3.64 28.72 5.53
CA VAL A 74 -3.03 28.96 4.20
C VAL A 74 -4.03 29.45 3.14
N GLY A 75 -5.31 29.59 3.51
CA GLY A 75 -6.36 30.05 2.61
C GLY A 75 -6.91 28.99 1.66
N ALA A 76 -6.68 27.71 1.93
CA ALA A 76 -7.32 26.63 1.19
C ALA A 76 -8.81 26.52 1.58
N GLU A 77 -9.65 26.22 0.59
CA GLU A 77 -11.09 25.99 0.72
C GLU A 77 -11.43 24.49 0.60
N PRO A 78 -12.65 24.02 0.92
CA PRO A 78 -13.11 22.70 0.49
C PRO A 78 -13.06 22.55 -1.05
N LEU A 79 -12.96 21.31 -1.54
CA LEU A 79 -12.96 21.03 -2.98
C LEU A 79 -14.18 21.63 -3.71
N PRO A 80 -14.06 22.01 -5.01
CA PRO A 80 -15.16 22.57 -5.79
C PRO A 80 -16.45 21.74 -5.73
N GLY A 81 -17.54 22.35 -5.23
CA GLY A 81 -18.85 21.69 -5.07
C GLY A 81 -19.07 21.01 -3.72
N HIS A 82 -18.02 20.82 -2.91
CA HIS A 82 -18.08 20.25 -1.56
C HIS A 82 -18.20 21.36 -0.50
N ASN A 83 -18.54 20.97 0.74
CA ASN A 83 -18.74 21.90 1.85
C ASN A 83 -17.94 21.54 3.12
N ALA A 84 -17.10 20.51 3.05
CA ALA A 84 -16.29 20.00 4.13
C ALA A 84 -14.90 19.60 3.60
N TYR A 85 -13.90 19.66 4.47
CA TYR A 85 -12.54 19.21 4.18
C TYR A 85 -12.33 17.72 4.44
N ARG A 86 -13.32 17.01 5.02
CA ARG A 86 -13.22 15.56 5.28
C ARG A 86 -13.84 14.79 4.13
N HIS A 87 -13.09 13.83 3.60
CA HIS A 87 -13.58 12.79 2.69
C HIS A 87 -13.70 11.49 3.49
N GLU A 88 -14.93 11.04 3.74
CA GLU A 88 -15.23 9.89 4.59
C GLU A 88 -15.25 8.59 3.77
N PHE A 89 -14.49 7.59 4.21
CA PHE A 89 -14.45 6.25 3.59
C PHE A 89 -14.72 5.14 4.61
N PRO A 90 -15.43 4.06 4.23
CA PRO A 90 -15.62 2.91 5.09
C PRO A 90 -14.34 2.06 5.14
N PHE A 91 -14.00 1.53 6.31
CA PHE A 91 -12.97 0.50 6.43
C PHE A 91 -13.34 -0.49 7.54
N ASN A 92 -12.59 -1.56 7.70
CA ASN A 92 -12.72 -2.45 8.86
C ASN A 92 -11.77 -1.97 9.97
N ALA A 93 -12.30 -1.38 11.05
CA ALA A 93 -11.52 -0.89 12.20
C ALA A 93 -11.01 -1.98 13.14
N GLY A 94 -11.37 -3.24 12.86
CA GLY A 94 -10.97 -4.39 13.64
C GLY A 94 -11.84 -5.61 13.32
N ILE A 95 -11.60 -6.69 14.05
CA ILE A 95 -12.30 -7.96 13.88
C ILE A 95 -12.33 -8.70 15.22
N GLU A 96 -13.49 -9.24 15.60
CA GLU A 96 -13.67 -10.00 16.84
C GLU A 96 -14.12 -11.43 16.55
N ASP A 97 -13.47 -12.40 17.19
CA ASP A 97 -13.92 -13.79 17.18
C ASP A 97 -15.03 -13.97 18.23
N THR A 98 -16.29 -13.85 17.81
CA THR A 98 -17.46 -13.84 18.70
C THR A 98 -17.82 -15.22 19.26
N GLY A 99 -17.22 -16.29 18.73
CA GLY A 99 -17.44 -17.64 19.26
C GLY A 99 -17.17 -18.77 18.26
N THR A 100 -16.02 -18.72 17.58
CA THR A 100 -15.54 -19.83 16.74
C THR A 100 -15.45 -21.12 17.57
N THR A 101 -15.94 -22.23 17.02
CA THR A 101 -15.91 -23.54 17.68
C THR A 101 -15.49 -24.64 16.72
N ILE A 102 -14.91 -25.71 17.28
CA ILE A 102 -14.56 -26.93 16.58
C ILE A 102 -15.06 -28.13 17.39
N ALA A 103 -15.55 -29.17 16.71
CA ALA A 103 -15.83 -30.47 17.27
C ALA A 103 -15.18 -31.55 16.38
N LEU A 104 -14.69 -32.63 17.01
CA LEU A 104 -14.07 -33.75 16.31
C LEU A 104 -14.89 -35.03 16.50
N ALA A 105 -14.99 -35.82 15.45
CA ALA A 105 -15.56 -37.17 15.46
C ALA A 105 -14.60 -38.16 14.82
N ASP A 106 -14.62 -39.41 15.28
CA ASP A 106 -13.83 -40.50 14.68
C ASP A 106 -14.50 -41.09 13.41
N ALA A 107 -13.83 -42.05 12.79
CA ALA A 107 -14.35 -42.76 11.60
C ALA A 107 -15.62 -43.61 11.85
N GLU A 108 -16.07 -43.78 13.10
CA GLU A 108 -17.35 -44.41 13.45
C GLU A 108 -18.45 -43.37 13.75
N GLY A 109 -18.11 -42.07 13.73
CA GLY A 109 -19.00 -40.95 14.04
C GLY A 109 -19.15 -40.69 15.55
N ALA A 110 -18.28 -41.25 16.39
CA ALA A 110 -18.28 -40.97 17.82
C ALA A 110 -17.50 -39.69 18.13
N SER A 111 -18.04 -38.84 19.00
CA SER A 111 -17.41 -37.57 19.41
C SER A 111 -16.09 -37.82 20.16
N VAL A 112 -15.01 -37.24 19.67
CA VAL A 112 -13.69 -37.27 20.32
C VAL A 112 -13.62 -36.17 21.37
N GLU A 113 -13.19 -36.51 22.58
CA GLU A 113 -12.98 -35.54 23.66
C GLU A 113 -11.77 -34.66 23.33
N LEU A 114 -11.98 -33.35 23.20
CA LEU A 114 -10.91 -32.41 22.84
C LEU A 114 -9.93 -32.24 24.02
N PRO A 115 -8.61 -32.13 23.76
CA PRO A 115 -7.66 -31.67 24.76
C PRO A 115 -8.09 -30.35 25.39
N ALA A 116 -7.90 -30.21 26.72
CA ALA A 116 -8.16 -28.96 27.40
C ALA A 116 -7.14 -27.88 26.98
N PRO A 117 -7.55 -26.59 26.91
CA PRO A 117 -6.63 -25.50 26.58
C PRO A 117 -5.44 -25.43 27.53
N ALA A 118 -4.30 -24.93 27.02
CA ALA A 118 -3.06 -24.83 27.79
C ALA A 118 -3.17 -23.98 29.08
N ALA A 119 -4.17 -23.09 29.18
CA ALA A 119 -4.50 -22.36 30.41
C ALA A 119 -6.03 -22.23 30.61
N GLU A 120 -6.46 -22.24 31.87
CA GLU A 120 -7.87 -22.13 32.26
C GLU A 120 -8.48 -20.80 31.79
N GLY A 121 -9.50 -20.87 30.94
CA GLY A 121 -10.17 -19.70 30.36
C GLY A 121 -9.68 -19.27 28.97
N MET A 122 -8.63 -19.89 28.42
CA MET A 122 -8.28 -19.72 27.00
C MET A 122 -9.21 -20.53 26.08
N ARG A 123 -9.25 -20.17 24.79
CA ARG A 123 -9.85 -20.99 23.73
C ARG A 123 -8.75 -21.85 23.08
N SER A 124 -9.08 -23.07 22.66
CA SER A 124 -8.18 -23.93 21.85
C SER A 124 -8.36 -23.77 20.35
N VAL A 125 -9.29 -22.92 19.91
CA VAL A 125 -9.55 -22.58 18.51
C VAL A 125 -9.86 -21.09 18.37
N ARG A 126 -9.51 -20.50 17.24
CA ARG A 126 -9.82 -19.12 16.85
C ARG A 126 -9.98 -19.02 15.33
N GLY A 127 -10.91 -18.21 14.83
CA GLY A 127 -11.03 -17.90 13.40
C GLY A 127 -9.86 -17.06 12.88
N LEU A 128 -9.35 -17.33 11.69
CA LEU A 128 -8.34 -16.49 11.03
C LEU A 128 -9.01 -15.29 10.35
N ALA A 129 -8.37 -14.11 10.35
CA ALA A 129 -9.04 -12.85 9.99
C ALA A 129 -9.60 -12.80 8.55
N PHE A 130 -9.00 -13.54 7.62
CA PHE A 130 -9.45 -13.70 6.24
C PHE A 130 -10.47 -14.83 6.02
N SER A 131 -10.85 -15.58 7.06
CA SER A 131 -11.79 -16.70 6.95
C SER A 131 -13.17 -16.25 6.49
N GLU A 132 -13.87 -17.15 5.80
CA GLU A 132 -15.32 -17.09 5.71
C GLU A 132 -15.97 -17.17 7.10
N THR A 133 -17.06 -16.42 7.30
CA THR A 133 -17.91 -16.50 8.49
C THR A 133 -18.97 -17.59 8.33
N ALA A 134 -18.53 -18.84 8.20
CA ALA A 134 -19.38 -20.00 7.91
C ALA A 134 -19.01 -21.25 8.73
N ALA A 135 -19.82 -22.30 8.58
CA ALA A 135 -19.62 -23.59 9.24
C ALA A 135 -19.49 -24.73 8.21
N VAL A 136 -18.45 -25.55 8.38
CA VAL A 136 -18.12 -26.68 7.50
C VAL A 136 -17.96 -27.97 8.32
N GLU A 137 -18.38 -29.11 7.78
CA GLU A 137 -18.15 -30.43 8.37
C GLU A 137 -17.53 -31.37 7.33
N ALA A 138 -16.29 -31.80 7.56
CA ALA A 138 -15.54 -32.59 6.58
C ALA A 138 -14.43 -33.46 7.21
N PRO A 139 -13.93 -34.50 6.51
CA PRO A 139 -12.76 -35.26 6.94
C PRO A 139 -11.51 -34.39 7.04
N LEU A 140 -10.58 -34.75 7.92
CA LEU A 140 -9.30 -34.08 8.08
C LEU A 140 -8.19 -34.73 7.25
N VAL A 141 -7.31 -33.91 6.68
CA VAL A 141 -6.06 -34.35 6.02
C VAL A 141 -4.91 -33.45 6.46
N PHE A 142 -3.79 -34.02 6.89
CA PHE A 142 -2.60 -33.24 7.22
C PHE A 142 -1.78 -32.98 5.97
N ALA A 143 -1.54 -31.70 5.66
CA ALA A 143 -0.85 -31.22 4.46
C ALA A 143 0.46 -30.47 4.78
N GLY A 144 1.22 -30.94 5.77
CA GLY A 144 2.56 -30.43 6.07
C GLY A 144 2.56 -28.96 6.47
N TYR A 145 3.42 -28.15 5.83
CA TYR A 145 3.41 -26.69 5.98
C TYR A 145 2.39 -25.98 5.07
N GLY A 146 1.59 -26.71 4.26
CA GLY A 146 0.59 -26.12 3.37
C GLY A 146 1.16 -25.26 2.23
N LEU A 147 2.41 -25.50 1.84
CA LEU A 147 3.14 -24.72 0.82
C LEU A 147 3.12 -25.41 -0.54
N SER A 148 3.15 -24.61 -1.61
CA SER A 148 3.29 -25.07 -3.00
C SER A 148 4.24 -24.14 -3.77
N VAL A 149 5.53 -24.47 -3.78
CA VAL A 149 6.57 -23.81 -4.59
C VAL A 149 6.79 -24.63 -5.87
N PRO A 150 6.50 -24.07 -7.06
CA PRO A 150 6.74 -24.74 -8.34
C PRO A 150 8.24 -24.93 -8.62
N GLU A 151 8.58 -25.78 -9.59
CA GLU A 151 9.99 -26.02 -9.97
C GLU A 151 10.67 -24.74 -10.49
N ALA A 152 11.58 -24.21 -9.68
CA ALA A 152 12.38 -23.02 -9.96
C ALA A 152 13.56 -23.33 -10.90
N ALA A 153 14.23 -22.29 -11.39
CA ALA A 153 15.29 -22.39 -12.41
C ALA A 153 16.56 -23.13 -11.95
N ASP A 154 16.74 -23.34 -10.64
CA ASP A 154 17.80 -24.13 -10.02
C ASP A 154 17.42 -25.62 -9.80
N GLY A 155 16.14 -25.96 -9.98
CA GLY A 155 15.57 -27.29 -9.75
C GLY A 155 14.95 -27.50 -8.36
N PHE A 156 14.84 -26.48 -7.51
CA PHE A 156 14.09 -26.60 -6.26
C PHE A 156 12.57 -26.60 -6.51
N SER A 157 11.84 -27.46 -5.79
CA SER A 157 10.37 -27.48 -5.74
C SER A 157 9.91 -28.04 -4.39
N TYR A 158 8.76 -27.58 -3.90
CA TYR A 158 8.19 -28.03 -2.62
C TYR A 158 6.66 -27.92 -2.65
N ASP A 159 5.97 -29.03 -2.91
CA ASP A 159 4.51 -29.09 -2.92
C ASP A 159 4.00 -30.06 -1.85
N SER A 160 3.41 -29.49 -0.80
CA SER A 160 2.88 -30.23 0.36
C SER A 160 1.67 -31.09 0.02
N TYR A 161 1.05 -30.87 -1.16
CA TYR A 161 -0.16 -31.51 -1.62
C TYR A 161 0.08 -32.54 -2.74
N ALA A 162 1.31 -32.67 -3.25
CA ALA A 162 1.64 -33.45 -4.46
C ALA A 162 1.30 -34.95 -4.43
N THR A 163 1.00 -35.50 -3.24
CA THR A 163 0.60 -36.91 -3.04
C THR A 163 -0.66 -37.06 -2.18
N LEU A 164 -1.40 -35.97 -1.97
CA LEU A 164 -2.58 -35.94 -1.09
C LEU A 164 -3.88 -35.77 -1.88
N ASP A 165 -4.87 -36.54 -1.47
CA ASP A 165 -6.27 -36.31 -1.76
C ASP A 165 -6.83 -35.31 -0.72
N VAL A 166 -7.24 -34.12 -1.17
CA VAL A 166 -7.70 -33.01 -0.31
C VAL A 166 -9.10 -32.50 -0.72
N GLU A 167 -9.64 -33.01 -1.84
CA GLU A 167 -10.94 -32.61 -2.37
C GLU A 167 -12.07 -32.93 -1.37
N GLY A 168 -12.83 -31.92 -0.97
CA GLY A 168 -13.89 -32.05 0.03
C GLY A 168 -13.41 -32.29 1.47
N LYS A 169 -12.13 -32.05 1.79
CA LYS A 169 -11.54 -32.21 3.14
C LYS A 169 -11.17 -30.87 3.77
N ILE A 170 -10.96 -30.86 5.08
CA ILE A 170 -10.34 -29.74 5.80
C ILE A 170 -8.83 -30.02 5.91
N ALA A 171 -8.02 -29.11 5.37
CA ALA A 171 -6.57 -29.23 5.37
C ALA A 171 -5.99 -28.77 6.72
N VAL A 172 -5.24 -29.63 7.40
CA VAL A 172 -4.50 -29.32 8.64
C VAL A 172 -3.05 -29.02 8.27
N VAL A 173 -2.56 -27.83 8.60
CA VAL A 173 -1.22 -27.35 8.22
C VAL A 173 -0.48 -26.73 9.40
N LEU A 174 0.85 -26.73 9.32
CA LEU A 174 1.72 -26.00 10.24
C LEU A 174 1.81 -24.51 9.86
N ARG A 175 1.79 -23.64 10.88
CA ARG A 175 2.16 -22.22 10.78
C ARG A 175 3.65 -22.10 10.43
N TYR A 176 4.05 -21.02 9.73
CA TYR A 176 5.41 -20.79 9.23
C TYR A 176 5.82 -21.74 8.08
N PHE A 177 7.08 -22.15 8.02
CA PHE A 177 7.71 -22.91 6.94
C PHE A 177 8.91 -23.70 7.52
N PRO A 178 9.49 -24.68 6.79
CA PRO A 178 10.58 -25.53 7.30
C PRO A 178 11.75 -24.76 7.93
N GLU A 179 11.94 -24.90 9.25
CA GLU A 179 12.82 -23.98 9.98
C GLU A 179 14.32 -24.24 9.79
N GLU A 180 14.74 -25.47 9.44
CA GLU A 180 16.14 -25.81 9.10
C GLU A 180 16.51 -25.45 7.65
N SER A 181 15.63 -24.79 6.88
CA SER A 181 15.96 -24.30 5.54
C SER A 181 17.03 -23.19 5.57
N GLU A 182 18.04 -23.31 4.72
CA GLU A 182 19.14 -22.34 4.56
C GLU A 182 19.15 -21.73 3.15
N GLY A 183 19.85 -20.60 2.99
CA GLY A 183 20.12 -19.98 1.69
C GLY A 183 18.87 -19.58 0.89
N ASP A 184 18.95 -19.72 -0.43
CA ASP A 184 17.90 -19.30 -1.36
C ASP A 184 16.58 -20.08 -1.14
N VAL A 185 16.67 -21.37 -0.77
CA VAL A 185 15.52 -22.21 -0.38
C VAL A 185 14.75 -21.61 0.80
N ARG A 186 15.45 -21.04 1.80
CA ARG A 186 14.81 -20.30 2.89
C ARG A 186 14.09 -19.05 2.38
N GLY A 187 14.71 -18.35 1.43
CA GLY A 187 14.12 -17.21 0.73
C GLY A 187 12.79 -17.56 0.07
N GLU A 188 12.77 -18.57 -0.79
CA GLU A 188 11.53 -19.00 -1.46
C GLU A 188 10.44 -19.48 -0.47
N LEU A 189 10.80 -20.37 0.46
CA LEU A 189 9.84 -20.91 1.44
C LEU A 189 9.25 -19.85 2.38
N SER A 190 10.03 -18.82 2.74
CA SER A 190 9.55 -17.73 3.60
C SER A 190 8.58 -16.79 2.89
N ARG A 191 8.78 -16.52 1.59
CA ARG A 191 7.86 -15.69 0.77
C ARG A 191 6.46 -16.32 0.70
N VAL A 192 6.39 -17.63 0.49
CA VAL A 192 5.12 -18.37 0.41
C VAL A 192 4.50 -18.73 1.78
N ALA A 193 5.13 -18.35 2.91
CA ALA A 193 4.73 -18.78 4.25
C ALA A 193 3.47 -18.11 4.82
N GLY A 194 2.96 -17.05 4.17
CA GLY A 194 1.79 -16.29 4.61
C GLY A 194 0.53 -17.15 4.76
N LEU A 195 -0.28 -16.89 5.79
CA LEU A 195 -1.45 -17.73 6.11
C LEU A 195 -2.54 -17.67 5.02
N ARG A 196 -2.76 -16.51 4.38
CA ARG A 196 -3.71 -16.36 3.27
C ARG A 196 -3.29 -17.19 2.03
N ASN A 197 -1.98 -17.29 1.76
CA ASN A 197 -1.45 -18.19 0.71
C ASN A 197 -1.70 -19.67 1.05
N LYS A 198 -1.49 -20.09 2.31
CA LYS A 198 -1.81 -21.47 2.73
C LYS A 198 -3.29 -21.81 2.54
N ALA A 199 -4.18 -20.85 2.83
CA ALA A 199 -5.62 -21.00 2.63
C ALA A 199 -5.98 -21.13 1.14
N PHE A 200 -5.49 -20.22 0.30
CA PHE A 200 -5.65 -20.32 -1.15
C PHE A 200 -5.13 -21.66 -1.70
N VAL A 201 -3.87 -22.01 -1.42
CA VAL A 201 -3.25 -23.24 -1.93
C VAL A 201 -4.01 -24.49 -1.45
N ALA A 202 -4.64 -24.47 -0.26
CA ALA A 202 -5.52 -25.55 0.18
C ALA A 202 -6.82 -25.60 -0.66
N ARG A 203 -7.51 -24.46 -0.83
CA ARG A 203 -8.77 -24.38 -1.58
C ARG A 203 -8.57 -24.79 -3.05
N GLU A 204 -7.45 -24.42 -3.67
CA GLU A 204 -7.06 -24.86 -5.03
C GLU A 204 -6.74 -26.35 -5.16
N ARG A 205 -6.75 -27.12 -4.06
CA ARG A 205 -6.73 -28.59 -4.06
C ARG A 205 -8.08 -29.17 -3.64
N GLY A 206 -9.15 -28.36 -3.71
CA GLY A 206 -10.50 -28.70 -3.33
C GLY A 206 -10.76 -28.75 -1.82
N ALA A 207 -9.89 -28.17 -0.98
CA ALA A 207 -10.16 -28.09 0.46
C ALA A 207 -11.39 -27.23 0.74
N VAL A 208 -12.22 -27.67 1.68
CA VAL A 208 -13.41 -26.94 2.16
C VAL A 208 -13.19 -26.24 3.51
N GLY A 209 -12.00 -26.39 4.09
CA GLY A 209 -11.55 -25.57 5.22
C GLY A 209 -10.05 -25.70 5.50
N LEU A 210 -9.54 -24.84 6.38
CA LEU A 210 -8.14 -24.85 6.85
C LEU A 210 -8.06 -24.85 8.39
N ILE A 211 -7.18 -25.68 8.95
CA ILE A 211 -6.79 -25.65 10.36
C ILE A 211 -5.27 -25.41 10.47
N VAL A 212 -4.87 -24.30 11.08
CA VAL A 212 -3.48 -23.90 11.26
C VAL A 212 -3.01 -24.20 12.69
N VAL A 213 -2.02 -25.09 12.81
CA VAL A 213 -1.36 -25.47 14.07
C VAL A 213 -0.03 -24.72 14.19
N THR A 214 0.23 -24.03 15.31
CA THR A 214 1.60 -23.56 15.59
C THR A 214 2.39 -24.70 16.24
N GLY A 215 3.38 -25.23 15.54
CA GLY A 215 4.13 -26.42 15.95
C GLY A 215 5.04 -26.20 17.18
N PRO A 216 5.44 -27.29 17.89
CA PRO A 216 6.20 -27.23 19.14
C PRO A 216 7.65 -26.74 19.02
N THR A 217 8.27 -26.68 17.84
CA THR A 217 9.62 -26.08 17.66
C THR A 217 9.58 -24.59 17.31
N SER A 218 8.43 -24.07 16.89
CA SER A 218 8.32 -22.72 16.31
C SER A 218 8.33 -21.59 17.33
N PRO A 219 8.63 -20.33 16.92
CA PRO A 219 8.84 -19.19 17.84
C PRO A 219 7.74 -18.93 18.88
N ASN A 220 6.48 -19.22 18.54
CA ASN A 220 5.31 -19.06 19.41
C ASN A 220 4.67 -20.44 19.68
N ALA A 221 5.49 -21.41 20.10
CA ALA A 221 5.17 -22.84 20.15
C ALA A 221 3.81 -23.16 20.81
N GLY A 222 2.88 -23.72 20.03
CA GLY A 222 1.55 -24.10 20.50
C GLY A 222 0.56 -22.95 20.74
N GLU A 223 0.91 -21.70 20.46
CA GLU A 223 -0.03 -20.57 20.55
C GLU A 223 -0.94 -20.49 19.31
N LEU A 224 -2.18 -20.03 19.50
CA LEU A 224 -3.05 -19.62 18.40
C LEU A 224 -2.36 -18.51 17.59
N ALA A 225 -2.52 -18.51 16.26
CA ALA A 225 -2.20 -17.32 15.48
C ALA A 225 -2.96 -16.10 16.06
N PRO A 226 -2.30 -14.92 16.20
CA PRO A 226 -2.99 -13.72 16.69
C PRO A 226 -4.14 -13.38 15.75
N LEU A 227 -5.20 -12.78 16.30
CA LEU A 227 -6.23 -12.14 15.48
C LEU A 227 -5.72 -10.76 15.06
N THR A 228 -4.65 -10.74 14.26
CA THR A 228 -4.22 -9.55 13.53
C THR A 228 -5.30 -9.18 12.54
N PHE A 229 -5.58 -7.89 12.42
CA PHE A 229 -6.40 -7.39 11.33
C PHE A 229 -5.72 -7.74 10.00
N ASP A 230 -6.52 -8.16 9.01
CA ASP A 230 -6.07 -8.41 7.64
C ASP A 230 -6.77 -7.37 6.77
N ASN A 231 -5.96 -6.54 6.11
CA ASN A 231 -6.44 -5.41 5.32
C ASN A 231 -7.22 -5.87 4.07
N ALA A 232 -7.13 -7.16 3.71
CA ALA A 232 -7.96 -7.77 2.67
C ALA A 232 -9.46 -7.61 2.99
N MET A 233 -10.15 -6.82 2.16
CA MET A 233 -11.59 -6.59 2.28
C MET A 233 -12.41 -7.89 2.10
N GLY A 234 -11.96 -8.81 1.24
CA GLY A 234 -12.62 -10.09 0.96
C GLY A 234 -12.30 -11.22 1.95
N GLU A 235 -13.26 -12.14 2.14
CA GLU A 235 -13.04 -13.47 2.74
C GLU A 235 -12.36 -14.40 1.70
N ALA A 236 -11.46 -15.29 2.12
CA ALA A 236 -10.57 -16.05 1.22
C ALA A 236 -11.22 -17.26 0.50
N GLY A 237 -12.56 -17.27 0.36
CA GLY A 237 -13.32 -18.39 -0.18
C GLY A 237 -13.17 -19.70 0.60
N LEU A 238 -12.87 -19.62 1.91
CA LEU A 238 -12.55 -20.78 2.75
C LEU A 238 -12.80 -20.52 4.24
N VAL A 239 -13.42 -21.49 4.93
CA VAL A 239 -13.52 -21.51 6.40
C VAL A 239 -12.15 -21.88 7.01
N ALA A 240 -11.50 -20.92 7.67
CA ALA A 240 -10.11 -21.03 8.12
C ALA A 240 -9.95 -20.68 9.61
N ALA A 241 -9.35 -21.57 10.38
CA ALA A 241 -9.10 -21.39 11.81
C ALA A 241 -7.66 -21.74 12.21
N THR A 242 -7.24 -21.24 13.36
CA THR A 242 -6.03 -21.68 14.07
C THR A 242 -6.42 -22.43 15.34
N VAL A 243 -5.64 -23.46 15.70
CA VAL A 243 -5.81 -24.24 16.93
C VAL A 243 -4.54 -24.20 17.79
N ASP A 244 -4.72 -24.37 19.10
CA ASP A 244 -3.59 -24.44 20.03
C ASP A 244 -2.77 -25.74 19.83
N GLY A 245 -1.57 -25.77 20.39
CA GLY A 245 -0.65 -26.91 20.25
C GLY A 245 -1.14 -28.19 20.92
N ALA A 246 -2.06 -28.12 21.88
CA ALA A 246 -2.61 -29.31 22.53
C ALA A 246 -3.68 -29.97 21.66
N LEU A 247 -4.60 -29.18 21.11
CA LEU A 247 -5.59 -29.64 20.13
C LEU A 247 -4.92 -30.08 18.83
N GLY A 248 -3.94 -29.30 18.33
CA GLY A 248 -3.14 -29.66 17.17
C GLY A 248 -2.37 -30.97 17.36
N ALA A 249 -1.78 -31.20 18.53
CA ALA A 249 -1.14 -32.49 18.85
C ALA A 249 -2.16 -33.64 18.86
N GLY A 250 -3.31 -33.48 19.52
CA GLY A 250 -4.37 -34.50 19.56
C GLY A 250 -4.93 -34.86 18.17
N ILE A 251 -5.02 -33.89 17.27
CA ILE A 251 -5.39 -34.13 15.86
C ILE A 251 -4.34 -35.02 15.17
N ILE A 252 -3.05 -34.71 15.27
CA ILE A 252 -1.98 -35.48 14.62
C ILE A 252 -1.79 -36.87 15.26
N GLU A 253 -1.91 -36.97 16.59
CA GLU A 253 -1.79 -38.23 17.34
C GLU A 253 -2.89 -39.24 16.99
N SER A 254 -4.02 -38.82 16.44
CA SER A 254 -5.05 -39.73 15.91
C SER A 254 -4.53 -40.66 14.80
N ALA A 255 -3.54 -40.21 14.01
CA ALA A 255 -2.85 -41.02 13.00
C ALA A 255 -1.66 -41.82 13.56
N GLY A 256 -1.42 -41.79 14.88
CA GLY A 256 -0.35 -42.55 15.54
C GLY A 256 1.06 -41.96 15.40
N ARG A 257 1.19 -40.66 15.10
CA ARG A 257 2.44 -39.90 15.04
C ARG A 257 2.39 -38.75 16.05
N SER A 258 3.51 -38.35 16.66
CA SER A 258 3.50 -37.11 17.45
C SER A 258 3.70 -35.88 16.56
N LEU A 259 3.09 -34.76 16.94
CA LEU A 259 3.26 -33.47 16.24
C LEU A 259 4.74 -33.01 16.19
N ALA A 260 5.53 -33.31 17.22
CA ALA A 260 6.95 -32.96 17.28
C ALA A 260 7.82 -33.78 16.30
N GLU A 261 7.55 -35.08 16.14
CA GLU A 261 8.24 -35.91 15.14
C GLU A 261 7.85 -35.48 13.72
N VAL A 262 6.57 -35.17 13.49
CA VAL A 262 6.05 -34.71 12.20
C VAL A 262 6.68 -33.37 11.79
N GLN A 263 6.76 -32.40 12.72
CA GLN A 263 7.40 -31.11 12.44
C GLN A 263 8.90 -31.28 12.16
N ALA A 264 9.62 -32.06 12.98
CA ALA A 264 11.06 -32.27 12.81
C ALA A 264 11.42 -32.98 11.48
N GLU A 265 10.55 -33.83 10.92
CA GLU A 265 10.73 -34.36 9.57
C GLU A 265 10.57 -33.27 8.49
N LEU A 266 9.55 -32.41 8.63
CA LEU A 266 9.23 -31.35 7.67
C LEU A 266 10.23 -30.18 7.70
N ASP A 267 10.79 -29.86 8.87
CA ASP A 267 11.74 -28.74 9.06
C ASP A 267 13.01 -28.87 8.22
N THR A 268 13.36 -30.10 7.83
CA THR A 268 14.47 -30.41 6.90
C THR A 268 14.26 -29.91 5.46
N ALA A 269 13.09 -29.30 5.16
CA ALA A 269 12.67 -28.84 3.83
C ALA A 269 12.64 -29.92 2.73
N ASN A 270 12.69 -31.20 3.10
CA ASN A 270 12.74 -32.33 2.18
C ASN A 270 11.38 -32.52 1.44
N PRO A 271 11.31 -32.30 0.10
CA PRO A 271 10.05 -32.38 -0.66
C PRO A 271 9.53 -33.81 -0.86
N HIS A 272 10.17 -34.82 -0.28
CA HIS A 272 9.68 -36.21 -0.24
C HIS A 272 8.96 -36.56 1.08
N ILE A 273 8.87 -35.64 2.04
CA ILE A 273 8.06 -35.80 3.25
C ILE A 273 6.62 -35.41 2.93
N ALA A 274 5.79 -36.40 2.62
CA ALA A 274 4.37 -36.23 2.39
C ALA A 274 3.57 -36.02 3.69
N GLY A 275 2.43 -35.36 3.57
CA GLY A 275 1.37 -35.39 4.58
C GLY A 275 0.65 -36.74 4.65
N PHE A 276 -0.52 -36.79 5.29
CA PHE A 276 -1.30 -38.02 5.49
C PHE A 276 -2.76 -37.75 5.84
N ASP A 277 -3.67 -38.67 5.48
CA ASP A 277 -5.05 -38.66 5.98
C ASP A 277 -5.08 -38.78 7.51
N LEU A 278 -6.02 -38.06 8.13
CA LEU A 278 -6.27 -38.13 9.57
C LEU A 278 -7.59 -38.90 9.78
N PRO A 279 -7.68 -39.87 10.71
CA PRO A 279 -8.89 -40.68 10.94
C PRO A 279 -9.98 -39.93 11.74
N LEU A 280 -10.21 -38.66 11.38
CA LEU A 280 -11.10 -37.71 12.04
C LEU A 280 -11.95 -36.94 11.03
N THR A 281 -13.17 -36.62 11.42
CA THR A 281 -14.02 -35.59 10.82
C THR A 281 -14.05 -34.40 11.76
N ALA A 282 -13.90 -33.18 11.23
CA ALA A 282 -14.10 -31.95 12.00
C ALA A 282 -15.37 -31.23 11.55
N SER A 283 -16.13 -30.76 12.54
CA SER A 283 -17.17 -29.74 12.36
C SER A 283 -16.58 -28.43 12.89
N LEU A 284 -16.38 -27.45 12.00
CA LEU A 284 -15.70 -26.18 12.27
C LEU A 284 -16.66 -25.03 11.93
N ASP A 285 -17.00 -24.22 12.93
CA ASP A 285 -17.96 -23.12 12.86
C ASP A 285 -17.21 -21.83 13.21
N VAL A 286 -16.82 -21.05 12.20
CA VAL A 286 -16.04 -19.81 12.36
C VAL A 286 -16.99 -18.62 12.47
N ARG A 287 -16.76 -17.80 13.50
CA ARG A 287 -17.63 -16.67 13.84
C ARG A 287 -16.82 -15.43 14.08
N LEU A 288 -16.73 -14.61 13.03
CA LEU A 288 -16.01 -13.35 13.02
C LEU A 288 -17.02 -12.20 12.88
N GLU A 289 -16.83 -11.15 13.66
CA GLU A 289 -17.54 -9.88 13.53
C GLU A 289 -16.53 -8.81 13.15
N ARG A 290 -16.48 -8.46 11.85
CA ARG A 290 -15.70 -7.32 11.35
C ARG A 290 -16.32 -6.04 11.89
N GLN A 291 -15.52 -5.21 12.55
CA GLN A 291 -15.98 -3.98 13.20
C GLN A 291 -15.86 -2.83 12.20
N PRO A 292 -16.98 -2.24 11.71
CA PRO A 292 -16.91 -1.18 10.72
C PRO A 292 -16.37 0.12 11.31
N GLY A 293 -15.46 0.75 10.57
CA GLY A 293 -14.89 2.06 10.85
C GLY A 293 -15.19 3.09 9.76
N THR A 294 -14.85 4.34 10.04
CA THR A 294 -14.86 5.44 9.07
C THR A 294 -13.52 6.15 9.12
N GLY A 295 -12.73 6.02 8.05
CA GLY A 295 -11.51 6.78 7.83
C GLY A 295 -11.81 8.15 7.24
N HIS A 296 -10.85 9.06 7.28
CA HIS A 296 -11.05 10.45 6.87
C HIS A 296 -9.83 11.01 6.15
N ASN A 297 -9.86 11.12 4.82
CA ASN A 297 -8.86 12.00 4.19
C ASN A 297 -9.20 13.45 4.53
N VAL A 298 -8.18 14.28 4.73
CA VAL A 298 -8.34 15.73 4.92
C VAL A 298 -7.86 16.43 3.68
N ILE A 299 -8.79 17.01 2.92
CA ILE A 299 -8.53 17.59 1.60
C ILE A 299 -9.01 19.04 1.57
N GLY A 300 -8.09 19.95 1.26
CA GLY A 300 -8.38 21.33 0.89
C GLY A 300 -7.86 21.63 -0.52
N TRP A 301 -8.26 22.75 -1.11
CA TRP A 301 -7.67 23.24 -2.35
C TRP A 301 -7.40 24.74 -2.31
N LEU A 302 -6.32 25.15 -2.95
CA LEU A 302 -6.02 26.53 -3.28
C LEU A 302 -6.57 26.79 -4.69
N PRO A 303 -7.58 27.66 -4.87
CA PRO A 303 -8.09 28.00 -6.20
C PRO A 303 -7.00 28.54 -7.14
N PRO A 304 -7.16 28.45 -8.48
CA PRO A 304 -6.32 29.22 -9.39
C PRO A 304 -6.48 30.72 -9.12
N THR A 305 -5.43 31.50 -9.34
CA THR A 305 -5.45 32.97 -9.18
C THR A 305 -5.72 33.71 -10.50
N ASN A 306 -5.67 33.00 -11.63
CA ASN A 306 -6.02 33.50 -12.96
C ASN A 306 -7.32 32.84 -13.51
N ASP A 307 -8.13 33.61 -14.25
CA ASP A 307 -9.28 33.11 -15.01
C ASP A 307 -8.83 32.38 -16.32
N ALA A 308 -7.99 31.36 -16.19
CA ALA A 308 -7.40 30.63 -17.31
C ALA A 308 -8.17 29.32 -17.62
N GLU A 309 -8.55 29.13 -18.89
CA GLU A 309 -9.02 27.81 -19.37
C GLU A 309 -7.79 26.96 -19.72
N VAL A 310 -7.43 26.02 -18.83
CA VAL A 310 -6.32 25.08 -18.98
C VAL A 310 -6.80 23.63 -19.04
N ASP A 311 -6.05 22.79 -19.75
CA ASP A 311 -6.23 21.34 -19.71
C ASP A 311 -5.73 20.78 -18.38
N LYS A 312 -6.46 19.81 -17.82
CA LYS A 312 -6.30 19.24 -16.47
C LYS A 312 -6.15 20.32 -15.37
N PRO A 313 -7.26 20.89 -14.85
CA PRO A 313 -7.24 22.07 -13.97
C PRO A 313 -6.67 21.88 -12.55
N TYR A 314 -6.38 20.65 -12.11
CA TYR A 314 -5.89 20.38 -10.74
C TYR A 314 -4.45 19.86 -10.71
N LEU A 315 -3.68 20.30 -9.72
CA LEU A 315 -2.49 19.62 -9.22
C LEU A 315 -2.80 19.04 -7.84
N LEU A 316 -2.30 17.86 -7.52
CA LEU A 316 -2.51 17.20 -6.23
C LEU A 316 -1.18 17.07 -5.49
N LEU A 317 -1.11 17.59 -4.26
CA LEU A 317 -0.02 17.36 -3.31
C LEU A 317 -0.56 16.48 -2.19
N GLY A 318 0.15 15.42 -1.82
CA GLY A 318 -0.32 14.45 -0.84
C GLY A 318 0.75 13.93 0.13
N ALA A 319 0.28 13.51 1.30
CA ALA A 319 1.02 12.75 2.29
C ALA A 319 0.00 12.05 3.20
N HIS A 320 0.20 10.79 3.55
CA HIS A 320 -0.51 10.18 4.68
C HIS A 320 -0.28 10.96 6.00
N TYR A 321 -1.24 10.83 6.93
CA TYR A 321 -1.17 11.42 8.27
C TYR A 321 -1.60 10.47 9.41
N ASP A 322 -2.10 9.27 9.11
CA ASP A 322 -2.30 8.21 10.10
C ASP A 322 -1.00 7.44 10.40
N HIS A 323 -0.88 6.78 11.54
CA HIS A 323 0.33 5.98 11.85
C HIS A 323 -0.01 4.78 12.77
N LEU A 324 0.97 3.93 13.09
CA LEU A 324 0.79 2.66 13.82
C LEU A 324 0.17 2.73 15.24
N GLY A 325 -0.08 3.92 15.80
CA GLY A 325 -0.76 4.11 17.09
C GLY A 325 0.02 3.61 18.30
N ARG A 326 -0.16 2.32 18.61
CA ARG A 326 0.54 1.59 19.70
C ARG A 326 1.15 0.26 19.23
N GLY A 327 1.50 0.16 17.95
CA GLY A 327 2.19 -1.01 17.38
C GLY A 327 1.43 -2.32 17.55
N ARG A 328 0.12 -2.32 17.25
CA ARG A 328 -0.74 -3.52 17.33
C ARG A 328 -0.88 -4.29 16.02
N GLY A 329 -0.46 -3.71 14.90
CA GLY A 329 -0.37 -4.35 13.58
C GLY A 329 0.84 -5.29 13.46
N GLY A 330 1.03 -5.89 12.29
CA GLY A 330 2.20 -6.74 12.01
C GLY A 330 3.48 -5.93 11.74
N ASP A 331 3.32 -4.64 11.50
CA ASP A 331 4.24 -3.77 10.79
C ASP A 331 5.12 -2.96 11.77
N SER A 332 4.74 -2.94 13.04
CA SER A 332 5.52 -2.39 14.16
C SER A 332 6.87 -3.10 14.29
N LEU A 333 7.95 -2.34 14.19
CA LEU A 333 9.33 -2.80 14.39
C LEU A 333 9.84 -2.59 15.82
N ALA A 334 8.95 -2.29 16.77
CA ALA A 334 9.25 -2.09 18.20
C ALA A 334 10.00 -3.27 18.83
N ARG A 335 10.92 -2.97 19.75
CA ARG A 335 11.70 -3.93 20.55
C ARG A 335 10.88 -4.52 21.69
N ASP A 336 11.36 -5.61 22.30
CA ASP A 336 10.74 -6.29 23.45
C ASP A 336 10.39 -5.35 24.62
N ASP A 337 11.15 -4.27 24.82
CA ASP A 337 10.96 -3.25 25.84
C ASP A 337 10.12 -2.03 25.39
N GLU A 338 9.81 -1.91 24.09
CA GLU A 338 9.02 -0.84 23.44
C GLU A 338 7.57 -1.30 23.13
N VAL A 339 7.21 -2.57 23.36
CA VAL A 339 5.91 -3.16 22.97
C VAL A 339 4.71 -2.46 23.61
N GLY A 340 3.86 -1.85 22.78
CA GLY A 340 2.63 -1.16 23.20
C GLY A 340 2.81 0.32 23.57
N GLU A 341 4.04 0.84 23.47
CA GLU A 341 4.31 2.28 23.53
C GLU A 341 3.77 3.01 22.29
N ILE A 342 3.64 4.34 22.39
CA ILE A 342 3.05 5.15 21.31
C ILE A 342 4.05 5.23 20.17
N HIS A 343 3.60 4.93 18.95
CA HIS A 343 4.38 5.17 17.74
C HIS A 343 4.09 6.60 17.30
N ASN A 344 5.02 7.54 17.56
CA ASN A 344 4.76 8.96 17.35
C ASN A 344 4.82 9.37 15.87
N GLY A 345 5.60 8.69 15.03
CA GLY A 345 5.58 8.86 13.58
C GLY A 345 5.91 10.29 13.12
N ALA A 346 7.14 10.72 13.40
CA ALA A 346 7.66 12.05 13.12
C ALA A 346 8.22 12.19 11.71
N ASP A 347 9.07 11.27 11.25
CA ASP A 347 9.48 11.20 9.84
C ASP A 347 8.35 10.60 9.02
N ASP A 348 7.90 9.44 9.49
CA ASP A 348 6.81 8.63 8.99
C ASP A 348 5.56 8.89 9.83
N ASN A 349 4.78 9.94 9.59
CA ASN A 349 4.65 10.71 8.36
C ASN A 349 4.46 12.22 8.59
N ALA A 350 4.59 12.69 9.83
CA ALA A 350 4.36 14.09 10.16
C ALA A 350 5.30 15.02 9.37
N SER A 351 6.47 14.57 8.94
CA SER A 351 7.40 15.32 8.09
C SER A 351 6.82 15.63 6.70
N GLY A 352 6.15 14.66 6.08
CA GLY A 352 5.51 14.77 4.77
C GLY A 352 4.28 15.67 4.82
N THR A 353 3.42 15.42 5.81
CA THR A 353 2.28 16.27 6.12
C THR A 353 2.70 17.73 6.41
N ALA A 354 3.80 17.95 7.14
CA ALA A 354 4.36 19.29 7.35
C ALA A 354 4.92 19.94 6.07
N ALA A 355 5.52 19.14 5.18
CA ALA A 355 6.02 19.61 3.89
C ALA A 355 4.88 20.09 2.98
N VAL A 356 3.80 19.31 2.83
CA VAL A 356 2.61 19.67 2.03
C VAL A 356 1.99 20.99 2.49
N LEU A 357 1.84 21.20 3.81
CA LEU A 357 1.36 22.47 4.37
C LEU A 357 2.27 23.66 4.04
N ALA A 358 3.58 23.49 4.20
CA ALA A 358 4.56 24.53 3.90
C ALA A 358 4.62 24.86 2.40
N ILE A 359 4.47 23.87 1.51
CA ILE A 359 4.33 24.09 0.07
C ILE A 359 3.04 24.85 -0.23
N GLY A 360 1.91 24.45 0.37
CA GLY A 360 0.61 25.13 0.21
C GLY A 360 0.67 26.61 0.58
N GLU A 361 1.23 26.95 1.74
CA GLU A 361 1.44 28.34 2.16
C GLU A 361 2.29 29.13 1.13
N ARG A 362 3.43 28.58 0.72
CA ARG A 362 4.34 29.21 -0.23
C ARG A 362 3.69 29.44 -1.60
N LEU A 363 2.81 28.55 -2.02
CA LEU A 363 2.07 28.68 -3.27
C LEU A 363 0.93 29.69 -3.18
N ALA A 364 0.36 29.97 -2.00
CA ALA A 364 -0.86 30.76 -1.83
C ALA A 364 -0.80 32.15 -2.51
N ASP A 365 0.31 32.87 -2.36
CA ASP A 365 0.56 34.20 -2.96
C ASP A 365 1.11 34.16 -4.42
N VAL A 366 1.26 32.99 -5.03
CA VAL A 366 1.83 32.81 -6.38
C VAL A 366 0.73 32.91 -7.46
N GLU A 367 1.09 33.40 -8.66
CA GLU A 367 0.22 33.34 -9.84
C GLU A 367 0.06 31.88 -10.32
N ARG A 368 -1.18 31.41 -10.52
CA ARG A 368 -1.52 30.02 -10.83
C ARG A 368 -2.70 29.97 -11.80
N ASP A 369 -2.55 29.20 -12.88
CA ASP A 369 -3.63 28.87 -13.82
C ASP A 369 -4.38 27.58 -13.40
N ARG A 370 -3.71 26.69 -12.64
CA ARG A 370 -4.32 25.50 -12.00
C ARG A 370 -4.63 25.72 -10.53
N GLY A 371 -5.65 25.02 -10.04
CA GLY A 371 -5.85 24.85 -8.59
C GLY A 371 -4.88 23.82 -8.02
N VAL A 372 -4.52 23.97 -6.75
CA VAL A 372 -3.62 23.03 -6.04
C VAL A 372 -4.39 22.40 -4.88
N ILE A 373 -4.69 21.11 -5.01
CA ILE A 373 -5.30 20.29 -3.98
C ILE A 373 -4.20 19.87 -3.00
N LEU A 374 -4.48 20.03 -1.71
CA LEU A 374 -3.65 19.63 -0.59
C LEU A 374 -4.41 18.52 0.15
N ALA A 375 -3.98 17.27 -0.04
CA ALA A 375 -4.61 16.09 0.53
C ALA A 375 -3.73 15.49 1.64
N PHE A 376 -4.38 15.04 2.71
CA PHE A 376 -3.77 14.23 3.76
C PHE A 376 -4.53 12.92 3.86
N TRP A 377 -3.82 11.81 3.62
CA TRP A 377 -4.42 10.48 3.49
C TRP A 377 -4.53 9.75 4.84
N SER A 378 -5.57 8.94 4.96
CA SER A 378 -5.89 8.12 6.12
C SER A 378 -5.97 6.67 5.65
N GLY A 379 -5.57 5.72 6.48
CA GLY A 379 -5.54 4.29 6.17
C GLY A 379 -4.40 3.87 5.25
N GLU A 380 -3.34 4.66 5.14
CA GLU A 380 -2.16 4.29 4.32
C GLU A 380 -1.46 3.06 4.92
N GLU A 381 -1.24 3.09 6.23
CA GLU A 381 -0.77 2.01 7.10
C GLU A 381 -1.64 0.74 7.04
N LEU A 382 -2.89 0.91 6.62
CA LEU A 382 -3.86 -0.16 6.42
C LEU A 382 -3.94 -0.60 4.94
N GLY A 383 -2.96 -0.24 4.13
CA GLY A 383 -2.86 -0.59 2.71
C GLY A 383 -3.52 0.43 1.78
N LEU A 384 -3.11 1.69 1.87
CA LEU A 384 -3.51 2.79 0.95
C LEU A 384 -5.02 3.11 0.92
N LEU A 385 -5.78 2.75 1.96
CA LEU A 385 -7.26 2.72 1.90
C LEU A 385 -7.88 4.08 1.53
N GLY A 386 -7.33 5.19 2.01
CA GLY A 386 -7.84 6.53 1.72
C GLY A 386 -7.50 7.04 0.33
N SER A 387 -6.34 6.69 -0.22
CA SER A 387 -5.91 7.11 -1.57
C SER A 387 -6.51 6.22 -2.66
N ASP A 388 -6.69 4.92 -2.40
CA ASP A 388 -7.49 4.02 -3.24
C ASP A 388 -8.97 4.51 -3.28
N ASP A 389 -9.61 4.77 -2.13
CA ASP A 389 -10.99 5.29 -2.10
C ASP A 389 -11.14 6.65 -2.82
N PHE A 390 -10.11 7.50 -2.78
CA PHE A 390 -10.09 8.78 -3.50
C PHE A 390 -10.03 8.61 -5.03
N VAL A 391 -9.40 7.56 -5.57
CA VAL A 391 -9.42 7.33 -7.03
C VAL A 391 -10.65 6.55 -7.49
N GLU A 392 -11.22 5.70 -6.63
CA GLU A 392 -12.44 4.93 -6.89
C GLU A 392 -13.72 5.79 -6.82
N ARG A 393 -13.79 6.73 -5.87
CA ARG A 393 -14.98 7.58 -5.61
C ARG A 393 -14.63 9.08 -5.73
N PRO A 394 -14.06 9.52 -6.87
CA PRO A 394 -13.22 10.72 -6.90
C PRO A 394 -14.02 12.02 -6.73
N PRO A 395 -13.66 12.91 -5.78
CA PRO A 395 -14.40 14.13 -5.47
C PRO A 395 -14.21 15.25 -6.51
N VAL A 396 -13.20 15.11 -7.38
CA VAL A 396 -13.01 15.80 -8.66
C VAL A 396 -12.55 14.75 -9.69
N PRO A 397 -12.88 14.84 -10.99
CA PRO A 397 -12.52 13.78 -11.95
C PRO A 397 -11.00 13.51 -11.97
N THR A 398 -10.59 12.25 -11.85
CA THR A 398 -9.16 11.87 -11.85
C THR A 398 -8.47 12.25 -13.15
N GLU A 399 -9.21 12.26 -14.27
CA GLU A 399 -8.73 12.76 -15.56
C GLU A 399 -8.37 14.26 -15.54
N ASP A 400 -9.01 15.09 -14.70
CA ASP A 400 -8.70 16.52 -14.54
C ASP A 400 -7.41 16.79 -13.71
N ILE A 401 -6.78 15.75 -13.14
CA ILE A 401 -5.56 15.88 -12.34
C ILE A 401 -4.33 15.83 -13.27
N ALA A 402 -3.59 16.94 -13.32
CA ALA A 402 -2.40 17.14 -14.14
C ALA A 402 -1.18 16.38 -13.62
N ALA A 403 -1.00 16.33 -12.30
CA ALA A 403 0.07 15.60 -11.65
C ALA A 403 -0.21 15.37 -10.16
N TYR A 404 0.44 14.36 -9.60
CA TYR A 404 0.50 14.06 -8.17
C TYR A 404 1.93 14.18 -7.64
N LEU A 405 2.13 14.88 -6.52
CA LEU A 405 3.40 14.91 -5.80
C LEU A 405 3.17 14.42 -4.36
N ASN A 406 3.79 13.28 -4.03
CA ASN A 406 3.73 12.64 -2.72
C ASN A 406 4.93 13.02 -1.84
N PHE A 407 4.70 13.14 -0.54
CA PHE A 407 5.71 13.47 0.46
C PHE A 407 5.64 12.47 1.62
N ASP A 408 6.62 11.57 1.64
CA ASP A 408 6.68 10.37 2.47
C ASP A 408 8.11 10.30 3.03
N MET A 409 8.26 10.17 4.36
CA MET A 409 9.55 10.16 5.06
C MET A 409 10.56 11.21 4.53
N VAL A 410 10.22 12.50 4.61
CA VAL A 410 11.03 13.63 4.07
C VAL A 410 11.91 14.34 5.11
N GLY A 411 11.80 13.96 6.37
CA GLY A 411 12.50 14.54 7.52
C GLY A 411 13.92 14.03 7.75
N ARG A 412 14.34 12.90 7.19
CA ARG A 412 15.61 12.23 7.53
C ARG A 412 16.73 12.43 6.49
N LEU A 413 16.66 13.51 5.70
CA LEU A 413 17.64 13.90 4.66
C LEU A 413 19.10 13.73 5.12
N ARG A 414 19.80 12.75 4.52
CA ARG A 414 21.21 12.42 4.78
C ARG A 414 22.09 12.81 3.60
N GLU A 415 23.34 13.20 3.87
CA GLU A 415 24.34 13.59 2.86
C GLU A 415 23.87 14.68 1.86
N ASN A 416 22.82 15.44 2.21
CA ASN A 416 22.11 16.39 1.35
C ASN A 416 21.43 15.72 0.13
N THR A 417 21.13 14.42 0.20
CA THR A 417 20.54 13.60 -0.86
C THR A 417 19.08 13.28 -0.62
N VAL A 418 18.22 13.63 -1.58
CA VAL A 418 16.80 13.24 -1.63
C VAL A 418 16.57 12.22 -2.75
N ASN A 419 15.71 11.24 -2.51
CA ASN A 419 15.22 10.36 -3.57
C ASN A 419 13.97 10.96 -4.18
N VAL A 420 13.95 11.04 -5.51
CA VAL A 420 12.79 11.46 -6.30
C VAL A 420 12.37 10.25 -7.13
N GLN A 421 11.27 9.62 -6.74
CA GLN A 421 10.80 8.35 -7.29
C GLN A 421 9.58 8.57 -8.22
N ALA A 422 9.15 7.50 -8.90
CA ALA A 422 8.10 7.53 -9.93
C ALA A 422 8.42 8.44 -11.14
N VAL A 423 9.69 8.85 -11.35
CA VAL A 423 10.06 9.77 -12.45
C VAL A 423 9.86 9.18 -13.85
N GLY A 424 9.62 7.87 -13.97
CA GLY A 424 9.24 7.27 -15.25
C GLY A 424 7.83 7.64 -15.71
N SER A 425 6.95 8.11 -14.81
CA SER A 425 5.52 8.36 -15.08
C SER A 425 5.22 9.59 -15.97
N SER A 426 6.24 10.37 -16.34
CA SER A 426 6.17 11.45 -17.33
C SER A 426 7.55 11.65 -17.97
N SER A 427 7.58 11.98 -19.26
CA SER A 427 8.85 12.24 -19.97
C SER A 427 9.56 13.53 -19.53
N ILE A 428 8.90 14.41 -18.75
CA ILE A 428 9.49 15.70 -18.33
C ILE A 428 10.18 15.66 -16.96
N TRP A 429 9.98 14.61 -16.15
CA TRP A 429 10.26 14.68 -14.71
C TRP A 429 11.73 14.91 -14.35
N THR A 430 12.66 14.15 -14.93
CA THR A 430 14.10 14.28 -14.64
C THR A 430 14.62 15.69 -14.96
N ASP A 431 14.44 16.14 -16.20
CA ASP A 431 14.90 17.46 -16.67
C ASP A 431 14.28 18.61 -15.85
N LEU A 432 12.98 18.52 -15.55
CA LEU A 432 12.26 19.56 -14.79
C LEU A 432 12.75 19.66 -13.33
N VAL A 433 12.98 18.52 -12.67
CA VAL A 433 13.45 18.50 -11.28
C VAL A 433 14.94 18.87 -11.20
N GLU A 434 15.77 18.52 -12.19
CA GLU A 434 17.15 19.00 -12.28
C GLU A 434 17.23 20.53 -12.48
N GLU A 435 16.46 21.11 -13.43
CA GLU A 435 16.44 22.56 -13.68
C GLU A 435 16.05 23.35 -12.42
N LEU A 436 14.97 22.91 -11.75
CA LEU A 436 14.42 23.62 -10.59
C LEU A 436 15.21 23.37 -9.30
N ASN A 437 16.12 22.40 -9.29
CA ASN A 437 17.05 22.15 -8.18
C ASN A 437 18.34 22.98 -8.27
N GLU A 438 18.73 23.55 -9.42
CA GLU A 438 19.92 24.44 -9.51
C GLU A 438 20.02 25.50 -8.39
N PRO A 439 18.95 26.24 -8.01
CA PRO A 439 19.01 27.22 -6.92
C PRO A 439 18.94 26.61 -5.51
N VAL A 440 18.46 25.37 -5.36
CA VAL A 440 18.27 24.69 -4.05
C VAL A 440 19.52 23.90 -3.66
N GLY A 441 20.13 23.21 -4.63
CA GLY A 441 21.38 22.48 -4.45
C GLY A 441 21.26 21.20 -3.62
N LEU A 442 20.15 20.46 -3.74
CA LEU A 442 20.07 19.08 -3.26
C LEU A 442 20.87 18.13 -4.17
N THR A 443 21.37 17.04 -3.62
CA THR A 443 21.81 15.88 -4.40
C THR A 443 20.55 15.08 -4.76
N LEU A 444 20.32 14.83 -6.05
CA LEU A 444 19.14 14.09 -6.51
C LEU A 444 19.50 12.62 -6.76
N SER A 445 18.63 11.72 -6.31
CA SER A 445 18.67 10.28 -6.57
C SER A 445 17.36 9.88 -7.26
N PHE A 446 17.40 9.59 -8.55
CA PHE A 446 16.19 9.34 -9.35
C PHE A 446 15.83 7.85 -9.42
N VAL A 447 14.55 7.52 -9.20
CA VAL A 447 14.01 6.16 -9.35
C VAL A 447 12.81 6.20 -10.30
N ALA A 448 12.88 5.46 -11.41
CA ALA A 448 11.86 5.51 -12.46
C ALA A 448 10.54 4.81 -12.09
N ASP A 449 10.61 3.69 -11.36
CA ASP A 449 9.47 2.82 -11.06
C ASP A 449 8.37 3.53 -10.24
N PRO A 450 7.10 3.49 -10.71
CA PRO A 450 5.95 3.99 -9.97
C PRO A 450 5.04 2.88 -9.40
N TYR A 451 5.31 1.58 -9.61
CA TYR A 451 4.59 0.47 -8.95
C TYR A 451 5.01 0.39 -7.43
N LEU A 452 5.01 1.53 -6.69
CA LEU A 452 5.53 1.74 -5.33
C LEU A 452 4.54 1.34 -4.20
N PRO A 453 4.99 1.14 -2.95
CA PRO A 453 4.14 0.92 -1.77
C PRO A 453 3.95 2.23 -0.97
N THR A 454 3.16 3.17 -1.51
CA THR A 454 2.78 4.47 -0.91
C THR A 454 1.65 5.05 -1.77
N ASP A 455 0.99 6.15 -1.38
CA ASP A 455 -0.19 6.74 -2.06
C ASP A 455 0.02 7.05 -3.56
N VAL A 456 1.28 7.15 -4.02
CA VAL A 456 1.63 7.21 -5.45
C VAL A 456 1.02 6.08 -6.26
N ARG A 457 0.87 4.89 -5.67
CA ARG A 457 0.33 3.71 -6.35
C ARG A 457 -1.06 3.97 -6.90
N SER A 458 -1.99 4.42 -6.06
CA SER A 458 -3.39 4.63 -6.38
C SER A 458 -3.55 5.64 -7.52
N LEU A 459 -2.80 6.74 -7.44
CA LEU A 459 -2.81 7.82 -8.43
C LEU A 459 -2.13 7.39 -9.74
N ASN A 460 -1.02 6.64 -9.69
CA ASN A 460 -0.36 6.10 -10.88
C ASN A 460 -1.21 5.03 -11.59
N ASP A 461 -1.77 4.07 -10.85
CA ASP A 461 -2.61 3.00 -11.40
C ASP A 461 -3.91 3.61 -12.00
N ALA A 462 -4.34 4.80 -11.54
CA ALA A 462 -5.41 5.62 -12.13
C ALA A 462 -4.96 6.59 -13.25
N GLY A 463 -3.70 6.50 -13.73
CA GLY A 463 -3.21 7.27 -14.89
C GLY A 463 -2.77 8.71 -14.62
N VAL A 464 -2.43 9.06 -13.38
CA VAL A 464 -1.95 10.40 -13.00
C VAL A 464 -0.41 10.44 -12.98
N PRO A 465 0.26 11.35 -13.72
CA PRO A 465 1.70 11.54 -13.65
C PRO A 465 2.15 11.86 -12.22
N SER A 466 3.05 11.06 -11.65
CA SER A 466 3.32 11.04 -10.22
C SER A 466 4.80 11.18 -9.85
N LEU A 467 5.08 11.83 -8.73
CA LEU A 467 6.40 11.91 -8.10
C LEU A 467 6.31 11.53 -6.61
N ASN A 468 7.30 10.80 -6.09
CA ASN A 468 7.51 10.69 -4.64
C ASN A 468 8.78 11.44 -4.21
N PHE A 469 8.72 12.22 -3.13
CA PHE A 469 9.90 12.74 -2.45
C PHE A 469 10.13 11.93 -1.17
N PHE A 470 11.31 11.29 -1.05
CA PHE A 470 11.62 10.32 0.01
C PHE A 470 13.07 10.42 0.47
N THR A 471 13.35 10.41 1.78
CA THR A 471 14.73 10.55 2.31
C THR A 471 15.40 9.26 2.77
N GLY A 472 14.68 8.13 2.75
CA GLY A 472 15.23 6.81 3.01
C GLY A 472 15.09 6.34 4.45
N SER A 473 14.71 5.07 4.61
CA SER A 473 14.43 4.43 5.90
C SER A 473 15.56 4.54 6.93
N HIS A 474 15.21 4.40 8.20
CA HIS A 474 16.13 4.57 9.33
C HIS A 474 15.92 3.50 10.43
N GLU A 475 16.71 3.55 11.50
CA GLU A 475 16.68 2.51 12.55
C GLU A 475 15.36 2.54 13.33
N GLU A 476 14.75 3.71 13.42
CA GLU A 476 13.58 4.07 14.22
C GLU A 476 12.26 4.03 13.41
N TYR A 477 12.32 3.73 12.11
CA TYR A 477 11.15 3.53 11.25
C TYR A 477 10.22 2.46 11.85
N HIS A 478 8.91 2.73 11.85
CA HIS A 478 7.89 1.91 12.51
C HIS A 478 8.19 1.60 14.00
N ARG A 479 8.75 2.55 14.77
CA ARG A 479 8.98 2.41 16.22
C ARG A 479 8.45 3.59 17.04
N PRO A 480 8.26 3.40 18.36
CA PRO A 480 8.04 4.50 19.31
C PRO A 480 9.11 5.59 19.31
N SER A 481 10.33 5.29 18.85
CA SER A 481 11.47 6.21 18.83
C SER A 481 11.55 7.10 17.58
N ASP A 482 10.57 7.07 16.66
CA ASP A 482 10.47 8.08 15.59
C ASP A 482 9.84 9.38 16.11
N ASP A 483 10.64 10.14 16.87
CA ASP A 483 10.25 11.40 17.52
C ASP A 483 10.72 12.66 16.75
N ALA A 484 10.03 13.77 16.99
CA ALA A 484 10.26 15.07 16.33
C ALA A 484 11.71 15.59 16.41
N ASP A 485 12.44 15.30 17.49
CA ASP A 485 13.85 15.74 17.65
C ASP A 485 14.86 14.92 16.84
N THR A 486 14.41 13.86 16.15
CA THR A 486 15.27 13.07 15.24
C THR A 486 15.40 13.67 13.83
N LEU A 487 14.56 14.66 13.47
CA LEU A 487 14.46 15.15 12.08
C LEU A 487 15.47 16.26 11.69
N ASN A 488 15.82 16.26 10.41
CA ASN A 488 16.61 17.29 9.73
C ASN A 488 15.69 18.35 9.09
N TYR A 489 15.24 19.31 9.91
CA TYR A 489 14.37 20.41 9.47
C TYR A 489 14.98 21.32 8.39
N GLU A 490 16.31 21.47 8.31
CA GLU A 490 16.96 22.16 7.17
C GLU A 490 16.79 21.36 5.88
N GLY A 491 16.77 20.02 5.98
CA GLY A 491 16.48 19.12 4.87
C GLY A 491 15.04 19.23 4.38
N ILE A 492 14.06 19.19 5.29
CA ILE A 492 12.63 19.41 4.96
C ILE A 492 12.48 20.75 4.23
N ALA A 493 13.10 21.82 4.75
CA ALA A 493 13.00 23.16 4.14
C ALA A 493 13.49 23.18 2.67
N LYS A 494 14.56 22.46 2.33
CA LYS A 494 15.08 22.35 0.95
C LYS A 494 14.19 21.48 0.06
N ILE A 495 13.62 20.40 0.58
CA ILE A 495 12.65 19.57 -0.17
C ILE A 495 11.41 20.41 -0.50
N VAL A 496 10.93 21.18 0.48
CA VAL A 496 9.85 22.16 0.31
C VAL A 496 10.24 23.27 -0.68
N ASP A 497 11.49 23.78 -0.69
CA ASP A 497 11.97 24.73 -1.70
C ASP A 497 11.83 24.16 -3.13
N LEU A 498 12.36 22.95 -3.36
CA LEU A 498 12.33 22.26 -4.65
C LEU A 498 10.88 21.94 -5.09
N ALA A 499 10.09 21.33 -4.22
CA ALA A 499 8.72 20.94 -4.51
C ALA A 499 7.79 22.15 -4.74
N SER A 500 8.02 23.27 -4.04
CA SER A 500 7.32 24.53 -4.33
C SER A 500 7.65 25.05 -5.73
N ALA A 501 8.92 24.95 -6.15
CA ALA A 501 9.34 25.36 -7.49
C ALA A 501 8.74 24.46 -8.58
N VAL A 502 8.74 23.13 -8.39
CA VAL A 502 8.09 22.17 -9.31
C VAL A 502 6.60 22.46 -9.42
N THR A 503 5.89 22.59 -8.30
CA THR A 503 4.44 22.83 -8.30
C THR A 503 4.09 24.18 -8.93
N ALA A 504 4.87 25.25 -8.65
CA ALA A 504 4.66 26.56 -9.27
C ALA A 504 4.92 26.57 -10.79
N ASN A 505 5.88 25.77 -11.28
CA ASN A 505 6.09 25.58 -12.71
C ASN A 505 4.87 24.91 -13.36
N LEU A 506 4.43 23.77 -12.81
CA LEU A 506 3.26 23.04 -13.30
C LEU A 506 1.96 23.86 -13.22
N ALA A 507 1.82 24.73 -12.22
CA ALA A 507 0.64 25.57 -12.04
C ALA A 507 0.49 26.67 -13.10
N LEU A 508 1.56 26.99 -13.85
CA LEU A 508 1.59 28.00 -14.92
C LEU A 508 1.95 27.40 -16.30
N ARG A 509 2.18 26.09 -16.39
CA ARG A 509 2.56 25.41 -17.63
C ARG A 509 1.33 25.25 -18.54
N PRO A 510 1.34 25.67 -19.82
CA PRO A 510 0.14 25.56 -20.68
C PRO A 510 -0.32 24.11 -20.88
N GLU A 511 0.63 23.21 -21.15
CA GLU A 511 0.40 21.78 -21.34
C GLU A 511 0.73 21.04 -20.03
N PRO A 512 -0.17 20.17 -19.51
CA PRO A 512 0.15 19.34 -18.34
C PRO A 512 1.27 18.33 -18.67
N PRO A 513 1.86 17.66 -17.65
CA PRO A 513 2.71 16.50 -17.87
C PRO A 513 2.00 15.41 -18.67
N ASP A 514 2.74 14.69 -19.50
CA ASP A 514 2.29 13.46 -20.13
C ASP A 514 2.26 12.32 -19.12
N PHE A 515 1.24 11.46 -19.17
CA PHE A 515 1.31 10.17 -18.47
C PHE A 515 2.05 9.17 -19.35
N VAL A 516 3.18 8.68 -18.85
CA VAL A 516 3.91 7.56 -19.42
C VAL A 516 3.58 6.34 -18.56
N GLU A 517 2.81 5.41 -19.11
CA GLU A 517 2.66 4.09 -18.50
C GLU A 517 4.03 3.41 -18.51
N VAL A 518 4.66 3.35 -17.35
CA VAL A 518 5.97 2.71 -17.20
C VAL A 518 5.80 1.21 -17.40
N GLU A 519 6.37 0.67 -18.47
CA GLU A 519 6.72 -0.76 -18.50
C GLU A 519 7.69 -1.00 -17.32
N ARG A 520 7.44 -1.99 -16.45
CA ARG A 520 8.44 -2.36 -15.42
C ARG A 520 9.52 -3.08 -16.21
N GLU A 521 10.56 -2.35 -16.58
CA GLU A 521 11.88 -2.92 -16.74
C GLU A 521 12.24 -3.49 -15.35
N GLU A 522 12.04 -4.78 -15.15
CA GLU A 522 13.04 -5.78 -15.54
C GLU A 522 14.38 -5.45 -14.87
N GLN A 523 14.35 -5.39 -13.52
CA GLN A 523 15.47 -4.94 -12.70
C GLN A 523 16.60 -5.98 -12.62
N GLN A 524 17.43 -6.00 -13.66
CA GLN A 524 18.70 -6.74 -13.73
C GLN A 524 19.77 -6.14 -12.77
N GLY A 525 19.52 -6.23 -11.45
CA GLY A 525 20.33 -5.62 -10.40
C GLY A 525 20.51 -6.46 -9.12
N GLY A 526 19.69 -7.49 -8.90
CA GLY A 526 19.80 -8.39 -7.75
C GLY A 526 19.19 -9.76 -8.05
N THR A 527 19.57 -10.79 -7.30
CA THR A 527 18.97 -12.14 -7.41
C THR A 527 17.61 -12.18 -6.72
N ALA A 528 16.60 -11.61 -7.40
CA ALA A 528 15.21 -11.57 -6.99
C ALA A 528 14.31 -11.99 -8.17
N MET A 529 13.22 -12.70 -7.84
CA MET A 529 12.27 -13.38 -8.74
C MET A 529 11.84 -12.56 -9.97
N MET A 530 11.87 -13.17 -11.16
CA MET A 530 11.09 -12.66 -12.29
C MET A 530 9.60 -12.71 -11.93
N ARG A 531 8.89 -11.58 -12.02
CA ARG A 531 7.42 -11.56 -11.87
C ARG A 531 6.72 -11.78 -13.21
N ILE A 532 5.57 -12.47 -13.15
CA ILE A 532 4.79 -12.84 -14.33
C ILE A 532 3.79 -11.72 -14.67
N TYR A 533 3.66 -11.44 -15.97
CA TYR A 533 2.80 -10.39 -16.50
C TYR A 533 1.67 -10.94 -17.36
N THR A 534 0.47 -10.49 -17.06
CA THR A 534 -0.79 -10.87 -17.74
C THR A 534 -1.51 -9.69 -18.39
N GLY A 535 -1.26 -8.45 -17.97
CA GLY A 535 -1.93 -7.27 -18.54
C GLY A 535 -3.41 -7.14 -18.20
N THR A 536 -3.89 -7.81 -17.15
CA THR A 536 -5.21 -7.57 -16.56
C THR A 536 -5.16 -6.38 -15.61
N ILE A 537 -6.22 -5.57 -15.55
CA ILE A 537 -6.37 -4.50 -14.55
C ILE A 537 -7.53 -4.91 -13.62
N PRO A 538 -7.27 -5.31 -12.37
CA PRO A 538 -8.32 -5.68 -11.41
C PRO A 538 -9.32 -4.55 -11.14
N ASP A 539 -10.55 -4.90 -10.82
CA ASP A 539 -11.45 -4.08 -10.02
C ASP A 539 -11.37 -4.57 -8.57
N TYR A 540 -11.03 -3.66 -7.66
CA TYR A 540 -10.85 -3.95 -6.23
C TYR A 540 -12.14 -3.74 -5.42
N THR A 541 -13.15 -3.11 -6.02
CA THR A 541 -14.38 -2.65 -5.36
C THR A 541 -15.52 -3.67 -5.38
N GLN A 542 -15.48 -4.60 -6.32
CA GLN A 542 -16.61 -5.46 -6.64
C GLN A 542 -16.51 -6.82 -5.95
N GLU A 543 -17.28 -7.02 -4.87
CA GLU A 543 -17.58 -8.36 -4.34
C GLU A 543 -18.28 -9.19 -5.42
N THR A 544 -17.59 -10.20 -5.95
CA THR A 544 -18.09 -11.16 -6.94
C THR A 544 -17.37 -12.49 -6.80
N ASP A 545 -17.93 -13.58 -7.33
CA ASP A 545 -17.29 -14.90 -7.35
C ASP A 545 -16.20 -14.94 -8.44
N GLY A 546 -15.08 -14.26 -8.21
CA GLY A 546 -13.92 -14.17 -9.11
C GLY A 546 -13.25 -12.80 -9.12
N LEU A 547 -12.22 -12.65 -9.95
CA LEU A 547 -11.56 -11.35 -10.12
C LEU A 547 -12.26 -10.54 -11.20
N ALA A 548 -13.08 -9.57 -10.79
CA ALA A 548 -13.58 -8.52 -11.69
C ALA A 548 -12.41 -7.72 -12.31
N LEU A 549 -12.55 -7.35 -13.58
CA LEU A 549 -11.59 -6.49 -14.29
C LEU A 549 -12.18 -5.12 -14.56
N SER A 550 -11.56 -4.08 -14.00
CA SER A 550 -11.83 -2.69 -14.39
C SER A 550 -11.33 -2.41 -15.82
N GLY A 551 -10.34 -3.17 -16.29
CA GLY A 551 -9.85 -3.12 -17.66
C GLY A 551 -8.78 -4.15 -18.01
N VAL A 552 -8.15 -3.95 -19.17
CA VAL A 552 -6.95 -4.68 -19.61
C VAL A 552 -5.96 -3.69 -20.24
N VAL A 553 -4.67 -3.94 -20.05
CA VAL A 553 -3.61 -3.14 -20.67
C VAL A 553 -3.59 -3.40 -22.18
N ALA A 554 -3.72 -2.34 -22.98
CA ALA A 554 -3.89 -2.44 -24.42
C ALA A 554 -2.64 -3.01 -25.12
N GLY A 555 -2.72 -4.21 -25.69
CA GLY A 555 -1.56 -4.93 -26.23
C GLY A 555 -0.75 -5.73 -25.18
N GLY A 556 -1.20 -5.74 -23.93
CA GLY A 556 -0.81 -6.72 -22.93
C GLY A 556 -1.44 -8.10 -23.20
N PRO A 557 -0.96 -9.18 -22.57
CA PRO A 557 -1.42 -10.54 -22.85
C PRO A 557 -2.94 -10.76 -22.74
N ALA A 558 -3.60 -10.12 -21.76
CA ALA A 558 -5.04 -10.22 -21.57
C ALA A 558 -5.83 -9.62 -22.74
N ALA A 559 -5.43 -8.44 -23.22
CA ALA A 559 -6.02 -7.81 -24.40
C ALA A 559 -5.76 -8.61 -25.70
N GLU A 560 -4.59 -9.26 -25.81
CA GLU A 560 -4.30 -10.17 -26.93
C GLU A 560 -5.10 -11.49 -26.85
N ALA A 561 -5.38 -11.99 -25.65
CA ALA A 561 -6.24 -13.14 -25.39
C ALA A 561 -7.74 -12.84 -25.58
N GLY A 562 -8.13 -11.55 -25.61
CA GLY A 562 -9.51 -11.10 -25.81
C GLY A 562 -10.30 -10.83 -24.54
N LEU A 563 -9.63 -10.64 -23.39
CA LEU A 563 -10.25 -10.16 -22.16
C LEU A 563 -10.56 -8.65 -22.30
N GLU A 564 -11.62 -8.20 -21.64
CA GLU A 564 -12.16 -6.84 -21.72
C GLU A 564 -12.52 -6.32 -20.32
N GLY A 565 -12.65 -4.99 -20.15
CA GLY A 565 -13.15 -4.42 -18.90
C GLY A 565 -14.63 -4.79 -18.68
N GLY A 566 -14.96 -5.24 -17.48
CA GLY A 566 -16.25 -5.88 -17.14
C GLY A 566 -16.25 -7.41 -17.20
N ASP A 567 -15.14 -8.05 -17.59
CA ASP A 567 -14.94 -9.50 -17.38
C ASP A 567 -14.74 -9.82 -15.89
N VAL A 568 -15.25 -10.97 -15.44
CA VAL A 568 -14.87 -11.57 -14.15
C VAL A 568 -14.06 -12.83 -14.42
N ILE A 569 -12.77 -12.85 -14.08
CA ILE A 569 -11.93 -14.05 -14.18
C ILE A 569 -12.35 -15.03 -13.08
N VAL A 570 -12.89 -16.18 -13.50
CA VAL A 570 -13.34 -17.28 -12.61
C VAL A 570 -12.36 -18.45 -12.59
N SER A 571 -11.41 -18.50 -13.53
CA SER A 571 -10.31 -19.49 -13.53
C SER A 571 -9.10 -19.00 -14.32
N LEU A 572 -7.90 -19.33 -13.87
CA LEU A 572 -6.62 -19.03 -14.53
C LEU A 572 -5.66 -20.22 -14.38
N ALA A 573 -4.99 -20.63 -15.45
CA ALA A 573 -4.04 -21.75 -15.48
C ALA A 573 -4.62 -23.11 -14.99
N GLY A 574 -5.95 -23.26 -15.01
CA GLY A 574 -6.64 -24.42 -14.43
C GLY A 574 -6.81 -24.39 -12.91
N ARG A 575 -6.50 -23.27 -12.26
CA ARG A 575 -6.95 -22.92 -10.89
C ARG A 575 -8.25 -22.14 -10.94
N GLU A 576 -9.09 -22.25 -9.91
CA GLU A 576 -10.24 -21.37 -9.77
C GLU A 576 -9.79 -20.01 -9.18
N VAL A 577 -10.59 -18.98 -9.42
CA VAL A 577 -10.35 -17.62 -8.90
C VAL A 577 -11.66 -17.18 -8.26
N GLY A 578 -11.62 -16.85 -6.96
CA GLY A 578 -12.75 -16.29 -6.20
C GLY A 578 -12.48 -14.86 -5.74
N ASP A 579 -11.23 -14.50 -5.43
CA ASP A 579 -10.80 -13.14 -5.11
C ASP A 579 -9.49 -12.72 -5.82
N ILE A 580 -9.01 -11.50 -5.54
CA ILE A 580 -7.80 -10.94 -6.14
C ILE A 580 -6.49 -11.60 -5.68
N TYR A 581 -6.42 -12.09 -4.44
CA TYR A 581 -5.23 -12.80 -3.95
C TYR A 581 -5.13 -14.16 -4.60
N ASP A 582 -6.26 -14.83 -4.83
CA ASP A 582 -6.33 -16.06 -5.61
C ASP A 582 -5.73 -15.86 -7.00
N TYR A 583 -6.09 -14.75 -7.66
CA TYR A 583 -5.49 -14.36 -8.91
C TYR A 583 -3.98 -14.15 -8.78
N MET A 584 -3.52 -13.41 -7.78
CA MET A 584 -2.09 -13.19 -7.52
C MET A 584 -1.31 -14.51 -7.31
N PHE A 585 -1.88 -15.48 -6.61
CA PHE A 585 -1.26 -16.78 -6.39
C PHE A 585 -1.46 -17.75 -7.58
N ALA A 586 -2.43 -17.50 -8.46
CA ALA A 586 -2.55 -18.18 -9.76
C ALA A 586 -1.51 -17.66 -10.77
N LEU A 587 -1.07 -16.39 -10.66
CA LEU A 587 0.07 -15.88 -11.43
C LEU A 587 1.32 -16.74 -11.21
N ASP A 588 1.59 -17.21 -9.99
CA ASP A 588 2.78 -18.02 -9.66
C ASP A 588 2.82 -19.40 -10.36
N LEU A 589 1.71 -19.90 -10.93
CA LEU A 589 1.72 -21.13 -11.76
C LEU A 589 2.07 -20.88 -13.22
N LEU A 590 1.82 -19.67 -13.71
CA LEU A 590 1.99 -19.33 -15.12
C LEU A 590 3.47 -19.46 -15.52
N ARG A 591 3.71 -19.64 -16.82
CA ARG A 591 5.08 -19.69 -17.36
C ARG A 591 5.20 -18.73 -18.53
N VAL A 592 6.21 -17.86 -18.47
CA VAL A 592 6.51 -16.86 -19.49
C VAL A 592 6.60 -17.52 -20.87
N GLY A 593 5.78 -17.05 -21.81
CA GLY A 593 5.69 -17.59 -23.17
C GLY A 593 4.98 -18.94 -23.32
N GLN A 594 4.33 -19.47 -22.27
CA GLN A 594 3.52 -20.69 -22.35
C GLN A 594 2.01 -20.35 -22.34
N PRO A 595 1.24 -20.75 -23.37
CA PRO A 595 -0.21 -20.62 -23.36
C PRO A 595 -0.84 -21.30 -22.14
N SER A 596 -1.73 -20.57 -21.48
CA SER A 596 -2.42 -20.95 -20.25
C SER A 596 -3.91 -20.63 -20.42
N GLU A 597 -4.77 -21.57 -20.02
CA GLU A 597 -6.22 -21.36 -20.08
C GLU A 597 -6.65 -20.27 -19.08
N VAL A 598 -7.55 -19.39 -19.48
CA VAL A 598 -8.24 -18.46 -18.58
C VAL A 598 -9.74 -18.49 -18.92
N ILE A 599 -10.58 -18.53 -17.90
CA ILE A 599 -12.03 -18.55 -18.04
C ILE A 599 -12.58 -17.29 -17.39
N VAL A 600 -13.35 -16.53 -18.16
CA VAL A 600 -14.06 -15.34 -17.69
C VAL A 600 -15.56 -15.57 -17.73
N ASP A 601 -16.31 -14.96 -16.82
CA ASP A 601 -17.74 -14.70 -17.00
C ASP A 601 -17.91 -13.28 -17.58
N ARG A 602 -18.66 -13.18 -18.68
CA ARG A 602 -18.99 -11.92 -19.36
C ARG A 602 -20.50 -11.87 -19.59
N ASP A 603 -21.18 -10.89 -18.99
CA ASP A 603 -22.65 -10.74 -19.03
C ASP A 603 -23.46 -12.01 -18.61
N GLY A 604 -22.87 -12.95 -17.86
CA GLY A 604 -23.49 -14.23 -17.48
C GLY A 604 -23.21 -15.40 -18.42
N GLU A 605 -22.27 -15.26 -19.36
CA GLU A 605 -21.77 -16.35 -20.22
C GLU A 605 -20.28 -16.63 -19.95
N ARG A 606 -19.93 -17.88 -19.62
CA ARG A 606 -18.54 -18.30 -19.41
C ARG A 606 -17.80 -18.45 -20.74
N ILE A 607 -16.74 -17.68 -20.93
CA ILE A 607 -15.88 -17.66 -22.11
C ILE A 607 -14.49 -18.20 -21.73
N THR A 608 -14.00 -19.20 -22.46
CA THR A 608 -12.64 -19.73 -22.32
C THR A 608 -11.72 -19.07 -23.35
N LEU A 609 -10.60 -18.50 -22.88
CA LEU A 609 -9.60 -17.78 -23.66
C LEU A 609 -8.20 -18.38 -23.42
N GLU A 610 -7.26 -18.09 -24.32
CA GLU A 610 -5.86 -18.57 -24.22
C GLU A 610 -4.92 -17.38 -23.91
N LEU A 611 -4.48 -17.30 -22.67
CA LEU A 611 -3.56 -16.27 -22.19
C LEU A 611 -2.11 -16.72 -22.41
N ILE A 612 -1.25 -15.86 -22.99
CA ILE A 612 0.19 -16.15 -23.16
C ILE A 612 0.99 -15.16 -22.30
N PRO A 613 1.35 -15.52 -21.05
CA PRO A 613 1.97 -14.60 -20.10
C PRO A 613 3.36 -14.14 -20.55
N ARG A 614 3.73 -12.92 -20.16
CA ARG A 614 5.06 -12.32 -20.34
C ARG A 614 5.73 -12.15 -18.96
N ALA A 615 6.86 -11.44 -18.88
CA ALA A 615 7.46 -11.00 -17.62
C ALA A 615 7.19 -9.49 -17.36
N ARG A 616 7.24 -9.07 -16.08
CA ARG A 616 7.38 -7.69 -15.53
C ARG A 616 8.57 -7.85 -14.52
N GLU A 617 9.74 -8.39 -14.98
CA GLU A 617 10.92 -8.90 -14.18
C GLU A 617 11.18 -8.05 -12.93
#